data_AF-A0A438CJ86-F1
#
_entry.id   AF-A0A438CJ86-F1
#
_cell.length_a   1.000
_cell.length_b   1.000
_cell.length_c   1.000
_cell.angle_alpha   90.00
_cell.angle_beta   90.00
_cell.angle_gamma   90.00
#
_symmetry.space_group_name_H-M   'P 1'
#
loop_
_entity.id
_entity.type
_entity.pdbx_description
1 polymer ?
#
loop_
_entity_poly.entity_id
_entity_poly.type
_entity_poly.pdbx_seq_one_letter_code
_entity_poly.pdbx_strand_id
1 'polypeptide(L)'
;MLVIMQKQYQKKQPIILSYQPICKSILSPQIKVLLGDYDAMHVRRGDKIKTRKDRFGVDRTLHPHLDRDTRPEFILRRIEKWVPPGRTLFIASNERTPGFFSPLSASRTEEILIPKESTHMTALRQTFVAFIDDLYRLAYSSNYSKILDPLVENNYQLFMIERLILMGAKTYIRTFKEDETYLSLTDDPKKNTKAWQIPVYTLDGEGS
;
A
#
# COMPACT_ATOMS: atom_id res chain seq x y z
N MET A 1 -20.91 -15.28 -17.06
CA MET A 1 -20.21 -14.83 -15.82
C MET A 1 -20.11 -13.30 -15.69
N LEU A 2 -19.85 -12.54 -16.77
CA LEU A 2 -19.87 -11.06 -16.75
C LEU A 2 -21.24 -10.45 -16.37
N VAL A 3 -22.33 -11.04 -16.87
CA VAL A 3 -23.71 -10.58 -16.62
C VAL A 3 -24.16 -10.78 -15.16
N ILE A 4 -23.62 -11.80 -14.49
CA ILE A 4 -23.95 -12.12 -13.08
C ILE A 4 -23.22 -11.15 -12.13
N MET A 5 -21.98 -10.78 -12.46
CA MET A 5 -21.20 -9.79 -11.73
C MET A 5 -21.75 -8.36 -11.91
N GLN A 6 -22.22 -8.00 -13.10
CA GLN A 6 -22.92 -6.72 -13.32
C GLN A 6 -24.28 -6.66 -12.60
N LYS A 7 -25.08 -7.74 -12.63
CA LYS A 7 -26.34 -7.82 -11.87
C LYS A 7 -26.13 -7.75 -10.35
N GLN A 8 -25.06 -8.33 -9.80
CA GLN A 8 -24.72 -8.16 -8.39
C GLN A 8 -24.25 -6.75 -8.06
N TYR A 9 -23.53 -6.07 -8.97
CA TYR A 9 -23.12 -4.67 -8.78
C TYR A 9 -24.33 -3.73 -8.84
N GLN A 10 -25.24 -3.89 -9.81
CA GLN A 10 -26.48 -3.10 -9.92
C GLN A 10 -27.45 -3.34 -8.74
N LYS A 11 -27.56 -4.58 -8.23
CA LYS A 11 -28.36 -4.85 -7.01
C LYS A 11 -27.76 -4.27 -5.72
N LYS A 12 -26.44 -4.01 -5.68
CA LYS A 12 -25.73 -3.43 -4.53
C LYS A 12 -25.56 -1.92 -4.58
N GLN A 13 -25.72 -1.29 -5.75
CA GLN A 13 -25.70 0.18 -5.89
C GLN A 13 -26.62 0.92 -4.91
N PRO A 14 -27.88 0.52 -4.66
CA PRO A 14 -28.75 1.24 -3.73
C PRO A 14 -28.27 1.15 -2.27
N ILE A 15 -27.62 0.06 -1.86
CA ILE A 15 -27.05 -0.10 -0.50
C ILE A 15 -25.77 0.73 -0.35
N ILE A 16 -24.94 0.79 -1.41
CA ILE A 16 -23.73 1.62 -1.42
C ILE A 16 -24.11 3.10 -1.28
N LEU A 17 -25.12 3.56 -2.03
CA LEU A 17 -25.60 4.94 -2.00
C LEU A 17 -26.27 5.32 -0.67
N SER A 18 -26.90 4.37 0.04
CA SER A 18 -27.53 4.65 1.35
C SER A 18 -26.55 4.68 2.51
N TYR A 19 -25.43 3.93 2.44
CA TYR A 19 -24.39 3.92 3.46
C TYR A 19 -23.38 5.07 3.30
N GLN A 20 -23.16 5.56 2.07
CA GLN A 20 -22.23 6.66 1.81
C GLN A 20 -22.50 7.92 2.67
N PRO A 21 -23.75 8.40 2.85
CA PRO A 21 -24.00 9.61 3.63
C PRO A 21 -23.68 9.44 5.11
N ILE A 22 -24.09 8.31 5.73
CA ILE A 22 -23.90 8.03 7.17
C ILE A 22 -22.42 7.81 7.47
N CYS A 23 -21.73 6.98 6.68
CA CYS A 23 -20.30 6.77 6.87
C CYS A 23 -19.49 8.04 6.56
N LYS A 24 -19.92 8.87 5.61
CA LYS A 24 -19.23 10.13 5.29
C LYS A 24 -19.46 11.20 6.36
N SER A 25 -20.63 11.27 7.00
CA SER A 25 -20.93 12.30 8.00
C SER A 25 -20.40 11.96 9.40
N ILE A 26 -20.39 10.68 9.80
CA ILE A 26 -20.01 10.28 11.17
C ILE A 26 -18.58 9.74 11.22
N LEU A 27 -18.24 8.82 10.32
CA LEU A 27 -17.02 8.03 10.44
C LEU A 27 -15.79 8.75 9.88
N SER A 28 -15.95 9.46 8.76
CA SER A 28 -14.85 10.22 8.15
C SER A 28 -14.23 11.24 9.11
N PRO A 29 -15.00 12.06 9.86
CA PRO A 29 -14.43 12.94 10.87
C PRO A 29 -13.69 12.21 12.00
N GLN A 30 -14.27 11.14 12.54
CA GLN A 30 -13.65 10.38 13.65
C GLN A 30 -12.33 9.75 13.22
N ILE A 31 -12.30 9.12 12.04
CA ILE A 31 -11.07 8.50 11.52
C ILE A 31 -10.03 9.57 11.18
N LYS A 32 -10.43 10.72 10.63
CA LYS A 32 -9.49 11.84 10.39
C LYS A 32 -8.90 12.39 11.68
N VAL A 33 -9.68 12.51 12.75
CA VAL A 33 -9.16 12.94 14.06
C VAL A 33 -8.13 11.94 14.59
N LEU A 34 -8.36 10.64 14.37
CA LEU A 34 -7.45 9.59 14.83
C LEU A 34 -6.18 9.43 13.99
N LEU A 35 -6.30 9.54 12.66
CA LEU A 35 -5.18 9.42 11.74
C LEU A 35 -4.38 10.73 11.60
N GLY A 36 -4.99 11.86 11.91
CA GLY A 36 -4.44 13.19 11.65
C GLY A 36 -4.31 13.46 10.15
N ASP A 37 -3.19 14.06 9.74
CA ASP A 37 -2.79 14.14 8.34
C ASP A 37 -2.05 12.85 7.94
N TYR A 38 -2.55 12.18 6.90
CA TYR A 38 -2.05 10.87 6.49
C TYR A 38 -2.09 10.68 4.98
N ASP A 39 -1.27 9.74 4.54
CA ASP A 39 -1.27 9.19 3.18
C ASP A 39 -1.75 7.75 3.25
N ALA A 40 -2.25 7.21 2.15
CA ALA A 40 -2.83 5.89 2.14
C ALA A 40 -2.41 5.08 0.93
N MET A 41 -2.23 3.78 1.14
CA MET A 41 -2.06 2.81 0.09
C MET A 41 -3.02 1.65 0.21
N HIS A 42 -3.49 1.17 -0.94
CA HIS A 42 -4.27 -0.03 -1.05
C HIS A 42 -3.46 -1.10 -1.76
N VAL A 43 -3.21 -2.22 -1.07
CA VAL A 43 -2.27 -3.28 -1.48
C VAL A 43 -3.03 -4.61 -1.60
N ARG A 44 -3.40 -4.97 -2.84
CA ARG A 44 -4.03 -6.25 -3.17
C ARG A 44 -3.00 -7.30 -3.57
N ARG A 45 -2.64 -8.15 -2.62
CA ARG A 45 -1.67 -9.24 -2.79
C ARG A 45 -2.34 -10.60 -2.69
N GLY A 46 -2.95 -10.92 -1.54
CA GLY A 46 -3.36 -12.27 -1.18
C GLY A 46 -4.37 -12.94 -2.13
N ASP A 47 -5.18 -12.17 -2.85
CA ASP A 47 -6.12 -12.68 -3.87
C ASP A 47 -5.58 -12.65 -5.30
N LYS A 48 -4.48 -11.91 -5.53
CA LYS A 48 -3.95 -11.56 -6.85
C LYS A 48 -2.66 -12.27 -7.22
N ILE A 49 -1.82 -12.60 -6.23
CA ILE A 49 -0.65 -13.44 -6.42
C ILE A 49 -1.13 -14.88 -6.59
N LYS A 50 -1.29 -15.28 -7.85
CA LYS A 50 -1.72 -16.62 -8.23
C LYS A 50 -0.79 -17.14 -9.31
N THR A 51 -0.21 -18.31 -9.06
CA THR A 51 0.64 -18.99 -10.02
C THR A 51 -0.03 -20.25 -10.55
N ARG A 52 0.31 -20.63 -11.77
CA ARG A 52 0.01 -21.95 -12.34
C ARG A 52 1.20 -22.43 -13.15
N LYS A 53 1.45 -23.73 -13.16
CA LYS A 53 2.45 -24.33 -14.06
C LYS A 53 1.88 -24.45 -15.46
N ASP A 54 2.67 -24.11 -16.47
CA ASP A 54 2.35 -24.41 -17.86
C ASP A 54 2.73 -25.86 -18.21
N ARG A 55 2.55 -26.25 -19.49
CA ARG A 55 2.85 -27.59 -19.99
C ARG A 55 4.33 -27.99 -19.86
N PHE A 56 5.22 -27.04 -19.60
CA PHE A 56 6.65 -27.23 -19.41
C PHE A 56 7.04 -27.16 -17.92
N GLY A 57 6.07 -27.04 -17.01
CA GLY A 57 6.33 -26.94 -15.57
C GLY A 57 6.72 -25.55 -15.08
N VAL A 58 6.74 -24.55 -15.97
CA VAL A 58 7.16 -23.17 -15.66
C VAL A 58 6.01 -22.42 -14.99
N ASP A 59 6.29 -21.73 -13.89
CA ASP A 59 5.30 -20.93 -13.19
C ASP A 59 4.89 -19.70 -14.00
N ARG A 60 3.59 -19.44 -14.06
CA ARG A 60 2.99 -18.29 -14.73
C ARG A 60 2.05 -17.55 -13.80
N THR A 61 1.97 -16.23 -13.93
CA THR A 61 1.06 -15.33 -13.20
C THR A 61 0.34 -14.37 -14.14
N LEU A 62 -0.80 -13.82 -13.72
CA LEU A 62 -1.50 -12.75 -14.42
C LEU A 62 -0.89 -11.36 -14.15
N HIS A 63 -0.12 -11.21 -13.07
CA HIS A 63 0.52 -9.97 -12.70
C HIS A 63 2.00 -10.28 -12.44
N PRO A 64 2.86 -10.19 -13.47
CA PRO A 64 4.26 -10.61 -13.39
C PRO A 64 5.06 -9.86 -12.34
N HIS A 65 4.78 -8.58 -12.11
CA HIS A 65 5.56 -7.74 -11.21
C HIS A 65 4.93 -7.57 -9.83
N LEU A 66 3.64 -7.93 -9.68
CA LEU A 66 2.87 -7.64 -8.46
C LEU A 66 3.56 -8.10 -7.17
N ASP A 67 4.07 -9.33 -7.12
CA ASP A 67 4.69 -9.84 -5.90
C ASP A 67 5.92 -9.01 -5.53
N ARG A 68 6.86 -8.83 -6.48
CA ARG A 68 8.05 -7.99 -6.31
C ARG A 68 7.69 -6.56 -5.89
N ASP A 69 6.85 -5.89 -6.68
CA ASP A 69 6.56 -4.46 -6.53
C ASP A 69 5.81 -4.11 -5.23
N THR A 70 5.15 -5.09 -4.61
CA THR A 70 4.42 -4.90 -3.36
C THR A 70 5.12 -5.50 -2.14
N ARG A 71 6.38 -5.90 -2.27
CA ARG A 71 7.25 -6.19 -1.11
C ARG A 71 7.74 -4.88 -0.47
N PRO A 72 7.96 -4.84 0.86
CA PRO A 72 8.26 -3.60 1.58
C PRO A 72 9.43 -2.79 0.99
N GLU A 73 10.53 -3.43 0.62
CA GLU A 73 11.71 -2.80 0.06
C GLU A 73 11.47 -2.14 -1.31
N PHE A 74 10.54 -2.65 -2.11
CA PHE A 74 10.13 -2.06 -3.38
C PHE A 74 9.09 -0.97 -3.18
N ILE A 75 8.17 -1.17 -2.23
CA ILE A 75 7.22 -0.14 -1.81
C ILE A 75 7.97 1.11 -1.35
N LEU A 76 8.96 0.99 -0.44
CA LEU A 76 9.74 2.14 0.05
C LEU A 76 10.31 2.97 -1.09
N ARG A 77 11.07 2.34 -2.00
CA ARG A 77 11.67 3.01 -3.16
C ARG A 77 10.65 3.69 -4.07
N ARG A 78 9.46 3.11 -4.19
CA ARG A 78 8.38 3.66 -5.03
C ARG A 78 7.73 4.86 -4.34
N ILE A 79 7.39 4.74 -3.07
CA ILE A 79 6.60 5.75 -2.34
C ILE A 79 7.42 6.92 -1.83
N GLU A 80 8.73 6.79 -1.62
CA GLU A 80 9.63 7.89 -1.21
C GLU A 80 9.56 9.10 -2.16
N LYS A 81 9.19 8.87 -3.42
CA LYS A 81 9.00 9.91 -4.44
C LYS A 81 7.72 10.74 -4.23
N TRP A 82 6.78 10.25 -3.44
CA TRP A 82 5.42 10.79 -3.31
C TRP A 82 5.04 11.13 -1.88
N VAL A 83 5.54 10.36 -0.91
CA VAL A 83 5.22 10.49 0.50
C VAL A 83 6.51 10.72 1.28
N PRO A 84 6.72 11.92 1.84
CA PRO A 84 7.86 12.21 2.70
C PRO A 84 7.95 11.26 3.91
N PRO A 85 9.16 10.94 4.41
CA PRO A 85 9.33 10.16 5.62
C PRO A 85 8.75 10.86 6.86
N GLY A 86 8.48 10.11 7.94
CA GLY A 86 7.86 10.56 9.19
C GLY A 86 6.33 10.72 9.12
N ARG A 87 5.72 10.51 7.95
CA ARG A 87 4.28 10.64 7.75
C ARG A 87 3.52 9.38 8.19
N THR A 88 2.24 9.57 8.52
CA THR A 88 1.33 8.46 8.80
C THR A 88 0.92 7.80 7.48
N LEU A 89 1.15 6.49 7.35
CA LEU A 89 0.81 5.71 6.17
C LEU A 89 -0.27 4.67 6.53
N PHE A 90 -1.50 4.91 6.06
CA PHE A 90 -2.59 3.97 6.20
C PHE A 90 -2.51 2.87 5.13
N ILE A 91 -2.54 1.60 5.54
CA ILE A 91 -2.39 0.45 4.66
C ILE A 91 -3.66 -0.39 4.66
N ALA A 92 -4.42 -0.32 3.57
CA ALA A 92 -5.51 -1.26 3.30
C ALA A 92 -4.97 -2.45 2.51
N SER A 93 -4.80 -3.60 3.15
CA SER A 93 -4.25 -4.79 2.48
C SER A 93 -4.99 -6.07 2.84
N ASN A 94 -4.95 -7.04 1.92
CA ASN A 94 -5.36 -8.42 2.15
C ASN A 94 -4.17 -9.40 2.22
N GLU A 95 -2.97 -8.87 2.47
CA GLU A 95 -1.82 -9.69 2.85
C GLU A 95 -2.13 -10.47 4.12
N ARG A 96 -1.78 -11.76 4.12
CA ARG A 96 -2.13 -12.68 5.22
C ARG A 96 -1.04 -12.76 6.27
N THR A 97 0.19 -12.44 5.88
CA THR A 97 1.36 -12.53 6.76
C THR A 97 1.34 -11.37 7.76
N PRO A 98 1.20 -11.64 9.07
CA PRO A 98 1.24 -10.59 10.09
C PRO A 98 2.58 -9.86 10.04
N GLY A 99 2.57 -8.53 10.19
CA GLY A 99 3.79 -7.74 10.18
C GLY A 99 4.52 -7.67 8.82
N PHE A 100 3.90 -8.12 7.72
CA PHE A 100 4.53 -8.08 6.40
C PHE A 100 5.04 -6.69 6.02
N PHE A 101 4.30 -5.63 6.40
CA PHE A 101 4.67 -4.24 6.12
C PHE A 101 5.45 -3.56 7.23
N SER A 102 5.79 -4.24 8.33
CA SER A 102 6.59 -3.66 9.42
C SER A 102 7.94 -3.07 8.98
N PRO A 103 8.63 -3.58 7.94
CA PRO A 103 9.85 -2.93 7.45
C PRO A 103 9.64 -1.49 6.94
N LEU A 104 8.39 -1.09 6.64
CA LEU A 104 8.09 0.29 6.23
C LEU A 104 8.22 1.29 7.38
N SER A 105 8.15 0.86 8.64
CA SER A 105 8.38 1.74 9.79
C SER A 105 9.82 1.74 10.29
N ALA A 106 10.67 0.83 9.80
CA ALA A 106 12.03 0.69 10.32
C ALA A 106 12.84 1.97 10.08
N SER A 107 13.47 2.50 11.13
CA SER A 107 14.41 3.63 11.03
C SER A 107 15.59 3.26 10.12
N ARG A 108 15.98 4.16 9.22
CA ARG A 108 17.20 4.02 8.44
C ARG A 108 18.34 4.73 9.16
N THR A 109 19.39 3.99 9.49
CA THR A 109 20.63 4.58 10.00
C THR A 109 21.44 5.07 8.80
N GLU A 110 21.46 6.37 8.58
CA GLU A 110 22.38 6.99 7.60
C GLU A 110 23.64 7.45 8.35
N GLU A 111 24.80 6.90 7.99
CA GLU A 111 26.08 7.43 8.43
C GLU A 111 26.42 8.68 7.60
N ILE A 112 26.22 9.86 8.18
CA ILE A 112 26.60 11.12 7.52
C ILE A 112 28.10 11.36 7.78
N LEU A 113 28.92 11.15 6.76
CA LEU A 113 30.33 11.57 6.76
C LEU A 113 30.41 13.08 6.49
N ILE A 114 30.54 13.88 7.54
CA ILE A 114 30.84 15.32 7.39
C ILE A 114 32.32 15.48 6.99
N PRO A 115 32.64 16.12 5.85
CA PRO A 115 34.03 16.44 5.50
C PRO A 115 34.61 17.42 6.53
N LYS A 116 35.76 17.10 7.12
CA LYS A 116 36.49 18.05 7.96
C LYS A 116 37.03 19.18 7.08
N GLU A 117 36.62 20.43 7.32
CA GLU A 117 37.51 21.55 7.01
C GLU A 117 38.69 21.52 7.98
N SER A 118 39.90 21.40 7.42
CA SER A 118 41.19 21.47 8.12
C SER A 118 41.25 22.77 8.92
N THR A 119 41.70 22.78 10.18
CA THR A 119 43.14 22.92 10.48
C THR A 119 43.42 22.63 11.95
N HIS A 120 44.40 21.74 12.20
CA HIS A 120 45.09 21.46 13.46
C HIS A 120 44.25 21.24 14.72
N MET A 121 43.92 19.97 15.02
CA MET A 121 44.24 19.28 16.29
C MET A 121 43.61 17.89 16.32
N THR A 122 44.31 16.95 16.96
CA THR A 122 43.91 15.56 17.23
C THR A 122 42.51 15.51 17.84
N ALA A 123 41.50 15.10 17.07
CA ALA A 123 40.13 15.03 17.54
C ALA A 123 39.49 13.71 17.11
N LEU A 124 39.07 12.94 18.12
CA LEU A 124 38.25 11.74 18.08
C LEU A 124 37.28 11.78 16.89
N ARG A 125 37.21 10.69 16.12
CA ARG A 125 36.19 10.48 15.10
C ARG A 125 34.83 10.43 15.80
N GLN A 126 34.22 11.58 16.05
CA GLN A 126 32.83 11.65 16.49
C GLN A 126 31.97 11.44 15.24
N THR A 127 31.70 10.18 14.89
CA THR A 127 30.66 9.84 13.93
C THR A 127 29.32 10.27 14.53
N PHE A 128 28.73 11.34 13.99
CA PHE A 128 27.36 11.71 14.28
C PHE A 128 26.45 10.74 13.52
N VAL A 129 25.85 9.79 14.23
CA VAL A 129 24.78 8.97 13.71
C VAL A 129 23.51 9.80 13.80
N ALA A 130 23.02 10.32 12.67
CA ALA A 130 21.71 10.94 12.62
C ALA A 130 20.66 9.82 12.73
N PHE A 131 19.99 9.74 13.88
CA PHE A 131 18.85 8.85 14.06
C PHE A 131 17.66 9.50 13.36
N ILE A 132 17.27 8.95 12.20
CA ILE A 132 16.01 9.33 11.55
C ILE A 132 14.91 8.51 12.24
N ASP A 133 13.99 9.19 12.93
CA ASP A 133 12.77 8.60 13.49
C ASP A 133 12.04 7.77 12.41
N ASP A 134 11.30 6.74 12.85
CA ASP A 134 10.57 5.76 12.00
C ASP A 134 10.17 6.30 10.61
N LEU A 135 10.58 5.59 9.54
CA LEU A 135 10.34 6.03 8.15
C LEU A 135 8.88 6.39 7.89
N TYR A 136 7.95 5.56 8.37
CA TYR A 136 6.51 5.83 8.33
C TYR A 136 5.82 5.31 9.59
N ARG A 137 4.85 6.08 10.09
CA ARG A 137 3.93 5.62 11.15
C ARG A 137 2.80 4.81 10.51
N LEU A 138 2.82 3.50 10.68
CA LEU A 138 1.87 2.61 9.99
C LEU A 138 0.52 2.56 10.71
N ALA A 139 -0.56 2.66 9.94
CA ALA A 139 -1.92 2.52 10.42
C ALA A 139 -2.69 1.50 9.57
N TYR A 140 -3.57 0.73 10.21
CA TYR A 140 -4.36 -0.33 9.59
C TYR A 140 -5.82 -0.24 10.02
N SER A 141 -6.74 -0.80 9.23
CA SER A 141 -8.16 -0.91 9.58
C SER A 141 -8.35 -1.58 10.96
N SER A 142 -7.53 -2.57 11.29
CA SER A 142 -7.55 -3.29 12.57
C SER A 142 -7.21 -2.43 13.79
N ASN A 143 -6.46 -1.32 13.63
CA ASN A 143 -6.18 -0.40 14.74
C ASN A 143 -7.45 0.34 15.21
N TYR A 144 -8.50 0.35 14.39
CA TYR A 144 -9.74 1.08 14.64
C TYR A 144 -10.94 0.18 14.89
N SER A 145 -10.73 -1.13 15.15
CA SER A 145 -11.82 -2.11 15.30
C SER A 145 -12.89 -1.65 16.29
N LYS A 146 -12.53 -1.06 17.44
CA LYS A 146 -13.49 -0.55 18.44
C LYS A 146 -14.53 0.43 17.89
N ILE A 147 -14.19 1.20 16.85
CA ILE A 147 -15.08 2.18 16.20
C ILE A 147 -15.79 1.55 15.00
N LEU A 148 -15.13 0.58 14.35
CA LEU A 148 -15.66 -0.11 13.18
C LEU A 148 -16.66 -1.21 13.55
N ASP A 149 -16.40 -1.98 14.59
CA ASP A 149 -17.17 -3.17 15.00
C ASP A 149 -18.66 -2.84 15.24
N PRO A 150 -19.04 -1.71 15.88
CA PRO A 150 -20.46 -1.34 16.04
C PRO A 150 -21.16 -0.92 14.74
N LEU A 151 -20.39 -0.58 13.69
CA LEU A 151 -20.90 -0.02 12.43
C LEU A 151 -20.78 -1.00 11.25
N VAL A 152 -19.99 -2.07 11.41
CA VAL A 152 -19.66 -3.06 10.38
C VAL A 152 -20.28 -4.40 10.76
N GLU A 153 -21.45 -4.65 10.20
CA GLU A 153 -22.18 -5.91 10.27
C GLU A 153 -21.76 -6.87 9.15
N ASN A 154 -21.15 -6.37 8.07
CA ASN A 154 -20.73 -7.20 6.93
C ASN A 154 -19.53 -6.65 6.15
N ASN A 155 -18.91 -7.53 5.35
CA ASN A 155 -17.73 -7.22 4.53
C ASN A 155 -17.93 -6.07 3.52
N TYR A 156 -19.17 -5.77 3.11
CA TYR A 156 -19.41 -4.62 2.20
C TYR A 156 -19.27 -3.30 2.94
N GLN A 157 -19.73 -3.21 4.18
CA GLN A 157 -19.60 -2.01 5.01
C GLN A 157 -18.13 -1.75 5.33
N LEU A 158 -17.37 -2.79 5.69
CA LEU A 158 -15.92 -2.68 5.87
C LEU A 158 -15.23 -2.13 4.62
N PHE A 159 -15.57 -2.68 3.44
CA PHE A 159 -15.05 -2.20 2.17
C PHE A 159 -15.41 -0.73 1.90
N MET A 160 -16.64 -0.30 2.19
CA MET A 160 -17.04 1.09 2.00
C MET A 160 -16.28 2.04 2.93
N ILE A 161 -16.07 1.65 4.17
CA ILE A 161 -15.30 2.43 5.14
C ILE A 161 -13.86 2.56 4.67
N GLU A 162 -13.20 1.46 4.32
CA GLU A 162 -11.84 1.51 3.79
C GLU A 162 -11.75 2.47 2.60
N ARG A 163 -12.75 2.46 1.71
CA ARG A 163 -12.78 3.40 0.57
C ARG A 163 -12.92 4.85 1.01
N LEU A 164 -13.68 5.16 2.06
CA LEU A 164 -13.78 6.51 2.61
C LEU A 164 -12.48 6.97 3.27
N ILE A 165 -11.77 6.08 3.98
CA ILE A 165 -10.45 6.37 4.53
C ILE A 165 -9.47 6.68 3.38
N LEU A 166 -9.41 5.80 2.37
CA LEU A 166 -8.54 6.00 1.21
C LEU A 166 -8.85 7.30 0.46
N MET A 167 -10.13 7.70 0.35
CA MET A 167 -10.55 8.97 -0.28
C MET A 167 -10.23 10.21 0.58
N GLY A 168 -10.03 10.04 1.89
CA GLY A 168 -9.70 11.11 2.82
C GLY A 168 -8.20 11.40 2.93
N ALA A 169 -7.35 10.54 2.37
CA ALA A 169 -5.91 10.65 2.40
C ALA A 169 -5.40 11.80 1.51
N LYS A 170 -4.27 12.40 1.90
CA LYS A 170 -3.59 13.43 1.11
C LYS A 170 -3.05 12.86 -0.21
N THR A 171 -2.34 11.75 -0.11
CA THR A 171 -1.88 10.94 -1.24
C THR A 171 -2.52 9.57 -1.18
N TYR A 172 -3.08 9.10 -2.30
CA TYR A 172 -3.65 7.76 -2.39
C TYR A 172 -2.94 6.93 -3.47
N ILE A 173 -2.29 5.85 -3.04
CA ILE A 173 -1.49 4.96 -3.89
C ILE A 173 -2.25 3.64 -4.07
N ARG A 174 -2.44 3.24 -5.33
CA ARG A 174 -3.14 2.01 -5.69
C ARG A 174 -2.16 0.86 -5.86
N THR A 175 -2.66 -0.37 -5.83
CA THR A 175 -1.84 -1.53 -6.17
C THR A 175 -1.42 -1.47 -7.63
N PHE A 176 -2.41 -1.41 -8.53
CA PHE A 176 -2.25 -1.56 -9.97
C PHE A 176 -2.37 -0.24 -10.70
N LYS A 177 -1.74 -0.16 -11.87
CA LYS A 177 -1.96 0.93 -12.82
C LYS A 177 -3.38 0.84 -13.39
N GLU A 178 -4.16 1.90 -13.18
CA GLU A 178 -5.52 2.04 -13.72
C GLU A 178 -5.54 3.08 -14.86
N ASP A 179 -4.84 4.20 -14.69
CA ASP A 179 -4.56 5.23 -15.70
C ASP A 179 -3.25 5.97 -15.35
N GLU A 180 -2.85 6.93 -16.18
CA GLU A 180 -1.62 7.72 -15.98
C GLU A 180 -1.74 8.78 -14.87
N THR A 181 -2.95 9.01 -14.34
CA THR A 181 -3.19 10.07 -13.34
C THR A 181 -3.03 9.56 -11.90
N TYR A 182 -3.27 8.27 -11.67
CA TYR A 182 -3.16 7.69 -10.34
C TYR A 182 -1.78 7.09 -10.06
N LEU A 183 -1.32 7.29 -8.82
CA LEU A 183 -0.14 6.62 -8.29
C LEU A 183 -0.41 5.13 -8.10
N SER A 184 0.56 4.30 -8.46
CA SER A 184 0.45 2.84 -8.36
C SER A 184 1.76 2.19 -7.94
N LEU A 185 1.67 1.09 -7.17
CA LEU A 185 2.85 0.34 -6.72
C LEU A 185 3.46 -0.48 -7.86
N THR A 186 2.61 -1.10 -8.68
CA THR A 186 3.01 -1.84 -9.87
C THR A 186 2.42 -1.24 -11.14
N ASP A 187 3.21 -1.32 -12.21
CA ASP A 187 2.80 -0.95 -13.56
C ASP A 187 1.91 -2.02 -14.22
N ASP A 188 1.70 -3.16 -13.55
CA ASP A 188 0.78 -4.20 -14.00
C ASP A 188 -0.67 -3.66 -14.08
N PRO A 189 -1.41 -3.98 -15.16
CA PRO A 189 -2.79 -3.55 -15.30
C PRO A 189 -3.70 -4.29 -14.34
N LYS A 190 -4.62 -3.55 -13.69
CA LYS A 190 -5.58 -4.12 -12.71
C LYS A 190 -6.46 -5.25 -13.25
N LYS A 191 -6.80 -5.19 -14.53
CA LYS A 191 -7.60 -6.18 -15.25
C LYS A 191 -6.72 -6.86 -16.30
N ASN A 192 -5.96 -7.88 -15.89
CA ASN A 192 -5.33 -8.78 -16.85
C ASN A 192 -6.12 -10.10 -16.92
N THR A 193 -6.73 -10.40 -18.06
CA THR A 193 -7.63 -11.56 -18.20
C THR A 193 -7.13 -12.65 -19.13
N LYS A 194 -6.01 -12.48 -19.84
CA LYS A 194 -5.63 -13.43 -20.90
C LYS A 194 -4.16 -13.81 -21.01
N ALA A 195 -3.23 -12.98 -20.51
CA ALA A 195 -1.79 -13.26 -20.67
C ALA A 195 -1.17 -13.74 -19.35
N TRP A 196 -1.00 -15.05 -19.25
CA TRP A 196 -0.21 -15.68 -18.18
C TRP A 196 1.28 -15.57 -18.52
N GLN A 197 2.02 -14.83 -17.70
CA GLN A 197 3.41 -14.42 -17.94
C GLN A 197 4.34 -15.02 -16.88
N ILE A 198 5.64 -15.05 -17.15
CA ILE A 198 6.64 -15.45 -16.15
C ILE A 198 6.64 -14.40 -15.03
N PRO A 199 6.53 -14.80 -13.74
CA PRO A 199 6.68 -13.88 -12.64
C PRO A 199 8.08 -13.27 -12.61
N VAL A 200 8.17 -11.99 -12.26
CA VAL A 200 9.41 -11.24 -12.14
C VAL A 200 9.69 -11.00 -10.66
N TYR A 201 10.80 -11.55 -10.18
CA TYR A 201 11.17 -11.51 -8.75
C TYR A 201 12.32 -10.54 -8.45
N THR A 202 13.15 -10.20 -9.44
CA THR A 202 14.32 -9.33 -9.30
C THR A 202 14.21 -8.07 -10.16
N LEU A 203 15.17 -7.16 -10.02
CA LEU A 203 15.27 -5.91 -10.78
C LEU A 203 15.87 -6.10 -12.17
N ASP A 204 16.27 -7.31 -12.52
CA ASP A 204 17.08 -7.59 -13.71
C ASP A 204 16.18 -7.69 -14.95
N GLY A 205 15.52 -6.57 -15.25
CA GLY A 205 15.18 -6.21 -16.62
C GLY A 205 16.43 -5.62 -17.28
N GLU A 206 17.48 -6.41 -17.45
CA GLU A 206 18.35 -6.19 -18.60
C GLU A 206 17.56 -6.69 -19.81
N GLY A 207 17.17 -5.74 -20.66
CA GLY A 207 16.46 -6.03 -21.89
C GLY A 207 17.25 -7.04 -22.73
N SER A 208 16.59 -8.15 -23.05
CA SER A 208 16.88 -8.90 -24.26
C SER A 208 16.18 -8.25 -25.45
#